data_AF-A0A7G1IM45-F1
#
_entry.id   AF-A0A7G1IM45-F1
#
_cell.length_a   1.000
_cell.length_b   1.000
_cell.length_c   1.000
_cell.angle_alpha   90.00
_cell.angle_beta   90.00
_cell.angle_gamma   90.00
#
_symmetry.space_group_name_H-M   'P 1'
#
loop_
_entity.id
_entity.type
_entity.pdbx_description
1 polymer ?
#
loop_
_entity_poly.entity_id
_entity_poly.type
_entity_poly.pdbx_seq_one_letter_code
_entity_poly.pdbx_strand_id
1 'polypeptide(L)'
;MVTVARRADRISDLADQIGGTAVVADITDDKAVAVLAAGLSRVDVLVNNAGGAKGLELVADADLQHWRWMWETNVLGTLRVTRALLPKLIESGDGLIVTVTSIAALEVYDGGAGYTAAKHAQGALHRTLRGAAGKAGPAHRDRPRRGGDGVLAGPLRR
;
A
#
# COMPACT_ATOMS: atom_id res chain seq x y z
N MET A 1 14.03 -10.91 -5.36
CA MET A 1 12.97 -9.86 -5.33
C MET A 1 11.86 -10.29 -6.26
N VAL A 2 10.59 -10.15 -5.87
CA VAL A 2 9.44 -10.47 -6.75
C VAL A 2 8.84 -9.17 -7.28
N THR A 3 8.69 -9.07 -8.60
CA THR A 3 8.08 -7.91 -9.27
C THR A 3 6.78 -8.32 -9.92
N VAL A 4 5.73 -7.52 -9.70
CA VAL A 4 4.36 -7.84 -10.11
C VAL A 4 3.81 -6.77 -11.03
N ALA A 5 3.30 -7.16 -12.20
CA ALA A 5 2.55 -6.26 -13.09
C ALA A 5 1.67 -7.06 -14.07
N ARG A 6 0.81 -6.35 -14.80
CA ARG A 6 -0.14 -6.96 -15.75
C ARG A 6 0.44 -7.26 -17.14
N ARG A 7 1.56 -6.62 -17.49
CA ARG A 7 2.18 -6.74 -18.81
C ARG A 7 3.38 -7.67 -18.71
N ALA A 8 3.22 -8.87 -19.27
CA ALA A 8 4.18 -9.95 -19.16
C ALA A 8 5.56 -9.59 -19.72
N ASP A 9 5.59 -9.02 -20.93
CA ASP A 9 6.81 -8.53 -21.59
C ASP A 9 7.61 -7.61 -20.67
N ARG A 10 6.98 -6.54 -20.17
CA ARG A 10 7.69 -5.50 -19.43
C ARG A 10 8.14 -5.93 -18.04
N ILE A 11 7.38 -6.81 -17.39
CA ILE A 11 7.73 -7.27 -16.04
C ILE A 11 8.81 -8.35 -16.07
N SER A 12 8.82 -9.20 -17.10
CA SER A 12 9.92 -10.13 -17.35
C SER A 12 11.21 -9.40 -17.65
N ASP A 13 11.19 -8.43 -18.58
CA ASP A 13 12.38 -7.63 -18.91
C ASP A 13 12.97 -6.93 -17.68
N LEU A 14 12.11 -6.37 -16.82
CA LEU A 14 12.54 -5.71 -15.59
C LEU A 14 13.11 -6.72 -14.58
N ALA A 15 12.46 -7.87 -14.41
CA ALA A 15 12.94 -8.90 -13.51
C ALA A 15 14.32 -9.42 -13.94
N ASP A 16 14.56 -9.61 -15.24
CA ASP A 16 15.85 -10.04 -15.78
C ASP A 16 16.95 -9.01 -15.51
N GLN A 17 16.66 -7.72 -15.71
CA GLN A 17 17.61 -6.62 -15.46
C GLN A 17 18.09 -6.54 -14.01
N ILE A 18 17.26 -6.98 -13.05
CA ILE A 18 17.53 -6.82 -11.62
C ILE A 18 17.75 -8.16 -10.88
N GLY A 19 17.80 -9.29 -11.61
CA GLY A 19 17.92 -10.63 -11.03
C GLY A 19 16.73 -11.00 -10.14
N GLY A 20 15.52 -10.56 -10.51
CA GLY A 20 14.27 -10.81 -9.80
C GLY A 20 13.44 -11.96 -10.38
N THR A 21 12.25 -12.14 -9.83
CA THR A 21 11.23 -13.06 -10.35
C THR A 21 10.01 -12.26 -10.77
N ALA A 22 9.63 -12.38 -12.04
CA ALA A 22 8.42 -11.77 -12.57
C ALA A 22 7.19 -12.58 -12.21
N VAL A 23 6.13 -11.91 -11.74
CA VAL A 23 4.79 -12.49 -11.60
C VAL A 23 3.78 -11.62 -12.35
N VAL A 24 3.02 -12.23 -13.24
CA VAL A 24 1.95 -11.55 -13.97
C VAL A 24 0.67 -11.61 -13.15
N ALA A 25 0.18 -10.46 -12.67
CA ALA A 25 -1.08 -10.37 -11.95
C ALA A 25 -1.72 -8.98 -12.09
N ASP A 26 -3.05 -8.95 -12.10
CA ASP A 26 -3.83 -7.72 -11.91
C ASP A 26 -4.26 -7.61 -10.45
N ILE A 27 -3.85 -6.52 -9.80
CA ILE A 27 -4.20 -6.26 -8.39
C ILE A 27 -5.66 -5.87 -8.19
N THR A 28 -6.40 -5.61 -9.26
CA THR A 28 -7.85 -5.40 -9.20
C THR A 28 -8.64 -6.72 -9.26
N ASP A 29 -7.98 -7.87 -9.45
CA ASP A 29 -8.58 -9.20 -9.44
C ASP A 29 -8.25 -9.94 -8.14
N ASP A 30 -9.27 -10.25 -7.35
CA ASP A 30 -9.13 -10.95 -6.07
C ASP A 30 -8.49 -12.34 -6.23
N LYS A 31 -8.77 -13.07 -7.32
CA LYS A 31 -8.19 -14.40 -7.57
C LYS A 31 -6.71 -14.28 -7.90
N ALA A 32 -6.33 -13.31 -8.73
CA ALA A 32 -4.94 -13.09 -9.08
C ALA A 32 -4.11 -12.69 -7.85
N VAL A 33 -4.64 -11.84 -6.98
CA VAL A 33 -4.00 -11.46 -5.71
C VAL A 33 -3.89 -12.65 -4.75
N ALA A 34 -4.93 -13.50 -4.66
CA ALA A 34 -4.89 -14.70 -3.83
C ALA A 34 -3.81 -15.69 -4.31
N VAL A 35 -3.72 -15.92 -5.62
CA VAL A 35 -2.68 -16.78 -6.23
C VAL A 35 -1.28 -16.21 -5.99
N LEU A 36 -1.09 -14.91 -6.17
CA LEU A 36 0.16 -14.22 -5.85
C LEU A 36 0.56 -14.45 -4.38
N ALA A 37 -0.36 -14.20 -3.45
CA ALA A 37 -0.08 -14.35 -2.02
C ALA A 37 0.23 -15.81 -1.62
N ALA A 38 -0.48 -16.77 -2.20
CA ALA A 38 -0.22 -18.20 -1.96
C ALA A 38 1.14 -18.65 -2.51
N GLY A 39 1.61 -18.07 -3.62
CA GLY A 39 2.90 -18.38 -4.24
C GLY A 39 4.12 -17.85 -3.49
N LEU A 40 3.94 -16.98 -2.49
CA LEU A 40 5.04 -16.41 -1.70
C LEU A 40 5.14 -17.11 -0.35
N SER A 41 6.27 -17.73 -0.05
CA SER A 41 6.47 -18.35 1.28
C SER A 41 6.61 -17.30 2.38
N ARG A 42 7.37 -16.24 2.12
CA ARG A 42 7.72 -15.16 3.06
C ARG A 42 7.67 -13.80 2.37
N VAL A 43 7.29 -12.75 3.12
CA VAL A 43 7.34 -11.35 2.65
C VAL A 43 7.82 -10.47 3.79
N ASP A 44 9.02 -9.91 3.66
CA ASP A 44 9.58 -8.96 4.63
C ASP A 44 9.28 -7.51 4.24
N VAL A 45 9.16 -7.22 2.94
CA VAL A 45 8.90 -5.87 2.41
C VAL A 45 7.82 -5.93 1.34
N LEU A 46 6.81 -5.06 1.46
CA LEU A 46 5.79 -4.81 0.45
C LEU A 46 5.90 -3.37 -0.06
N VAL A 47 6.06 -3.22 -1.37
CA VAL A 47 6.00 -1.92 -2.05
C VAL A 47 4.73 -1.84 -2.90
N ASN A 48 3.70 -1.16 -2.40
CA ASN A 48 2.49 -0.86 -3.16
C ASN A 48 2.78 0.29 -4.13
N ASN A 49 3.05 -0.02 -5.40
CA ASN A 49 3.39 0.96 -6.43
C ASN A 49 2.33 1.12 -7.53
N ALA A 50 1.59 0.06 -7.84
CA ALA A 50 0.62 0.09 -8.93
C ALA A 50 -0.46 1.18 -8.70
N GLY A 51 -0.75 1.94 -9.75
CA GLY A 51 -1.61 3.12 -9.67
C GLY A 51 -1.46 4.00 -10.90
N GLY A 52 -2.20 5.10 -10.94
CA GLY A 52 -2.14 6.07 -12.02
C GLY A 52 -3.33 7.02 -12.04
N ALA A 53 -3.27 7.98 -12.97
CA ALA A 53 -4.29 8.97 -13.24
C ALA A 53 -4.92 8.74 -14.62
N LYS A 54 -6.20 9.07 -14.78
CA LYS A 54 -6.92 9.07 -16.07
C LYS A 54 -7.87 10.27 -16.10
N GLY A 55 -7.92 10.92 -17.27
CA GLY A 55 -8.76 12.09 -17.47
C GLY A 55 -8.15 13.38 -16.91
N LEU A 56 -8.61 14.49 -17.45
CA LEU A 56 -8.34 15.85 -16.97
C LEU A 56 -9.63 16.70 -16.93
N GLU A 57 -10.78 16.03 -17.04
CA GLU A 57 -12.09 16.68 -17.11
C GLU A 57 -12.41 17.36 -15.77
N LEU A 58 -13.14 18.48 -15.83
CA LEU A 58 -13.70 19.10 -14.64
C LEU A 58 -14.75 18.18 -14.02
N VAL A 59 -15.06 18.39 -12.73
CA VAL A 59 -16.03 17.56 -12.00
C VAL A 59 -17.40 17.51 -12.69
N ALA A 60 -17.82 18.59 -13.34
CA ALA A 60 -19.09 18.66 -14.07
C ALA A 60 -19.16 17.69 -15.27
N ASP A 61 -18.01 17.36 -15.86
CA ASP A 61 -17.89 16.55 -17.08
C ASP A 61 -17.18 15.21 -16.80
N ALA A 62 -17.14 14.79 -15.54
CA ALA A 62 -16.34 13.66 -15.09
C ALA A 62 -16.73 12.34 -15.77
N ASP A 63 -15.74 11.65 -16.35
CA ASP A 63 -15.91 10.26 -16.77
C ASP A 63 -15.82 9.32 -15.57
N LEU A 64 -16.99 8.80 -15.15
CA LEU A 64 -17.09 7.88 -14.02
C LEU A 64 -16.30 6.57 -14.21
N GLN A 65 -16.01 6.14 -15.44
CA GLN A 65 -15.16 4.97 -15.68
C GLN A 65 -13.70 5.25 -15.36
N HIS A 66 -13.20 6.45 -15.68
CA HIS A 66 -11.86 6.88 -15.26
C HIS A 66 -11.74 6.94 -13.73
N TRP A 67 -12.76 7.50 -13.07
CA TRP A 67 -12.82 7.54 -11.60
C TRP A 67 -12.82 6.15 -10.97
N ARG A 68 -13.68 5.24 -11.46
CA ARG A 68 -13.71 3.85 -10.98
C ARG A 68 -12.37 3.16 -11.19
N TRP A 69 -11.74 3.31 -12.35
CA TRP A 69 -10.43 2.71 -12.62
C TRP A 69 -9.36 3.23 -11.66
N MET A 70 -9.33 4.54 -11.39
CA MET A 70 -8.41 5.16 -10.44
C MET A 70 -8.67 4.65 -9.02
N TRP A 71 -9.93 4.51 -8.61
CA TRP A 71 -10.29 3.96 -7.30
C TRP A 71 -9.87 2.49 -7.16
N GLU A 72 -10.25 1.65 -8.12
CA GLU A 72 -9.95 0.23 -8.11
C GLU A 72 -8.45 -0.04 -8.09
N THR A 73 -7.66 0.69 -8.88
CA THR A 73 -6.22 0.46 -8.97
C THR A 73 -5.47 1.07 -7.79
N ASN A 74 -5.68 2.36 -7.50
CA ASN A 74 -4.88 3.06 -6.48
C ASN A 74 -5.32 2.69 -5.06
N VAL A 75 -6.63 2.60 -4.79
CA VAL A 75 -7.17 2.42 -3.44
C VAL A 75 -7.41 0.95 -3.13
N LEU A 76 -8.35 0.33 -3.85
CA LEU A 76 -8.75 -1.04 -3.53
C LEU A 76 -7.68 -2.06 -3.91
N GLY A 77 -6.94 -1.85 -4.99
CA GLY A 77 -5.79 -2.67 -5.35
C GLY A 77 -4.71 -2.67 -4.26
N THR A 78 -4.35 -1.48 -3.76
CA THR A 78 -3.45 -1.35 -2.60
C THR A 78 -3.98 -2.10 -1.38
N LEU A 79 -5.28 -1.96 -1.06
CA LEU A 79 -5.89 -2.67 0.06
C LEU A 79 -5.88 -4.19 -0.13
N ARG A 80 -6.25 -4.69 -1.31
CA ARG A 80 -6.30 -6.12 -1.64
C ARG A 80 -4.96 -6.78 -1.42
N VAL A 81 -3.91 -6.24 -2.03
CA VAL A 81 -2.53 -6.77 -1.90
C VAL A 81 -2.05 -6.68 -0.47
N THR A 82 -2.23 -5.52 0.17
CA THR A 82 -1.82 -5.34 1.57
C THR A 82 -2.50 -6.34 2.48
N ARG A 83 -3.83 -6.50 2.38
CA ARG A 83 -4.59 -7.46 3.19
C ARG A 83 -4.12 -8.90 2.97
N ALA A 84 -3.87 -9.28 1.72
CA ALA A 84 -3.47 -10.65 1.38
C ALA A 84 -2.06 -11.00 1.90
N LEU A 85 -1.15 -10.02 1.91
CA LEU A 85 0.25 -10.23 2.33
C LEU A 85 0.52 -9.85 3.78
N LEU A 86 -0.41 -9.17 4.46
CA LEU A 86 -0.25 -8.72 5.85
C LEU A 86 0.13 -9.85 6.83
N PRO A 87 -0.47 -11.06 6.77
CA PRO A 87 -0.04 -12.15 7.65
C PRO A 87 1.45 -12.50 7.51
N LYS A 88 1.97 -12.53 6.28
CA LYS A 88 3.39 -12.85 5.99
C LYS A 88 4.33 -11.74 6.44
N LEU A 89 3.90 -10.49 6.30
CA LEU A 89 4.62 -9.32 6.81
C LEU A 89 4.71 -9.35 8.34
N ILE A 90 3.62 -9.71 9.04
CA ILE A 90 3.61 -9.86 10.50
C ILE A 90 4.52 -11.02 10.92
N GLU A 91 4.41 -12.17 10.26
CA GLU A 91 5.23 -13.37 10.54
C GLU A 91 6.73 -13.11 10.33
N SER A 92 7.10 -12.19 9.43
CA SER A 92 8.50 -11.80 9.24
C SER A 92 9.15 -11.16 10.48
N GLY A 93 8.35 -10.67 11.43
CA GLY A 93 8.79 -10.03 12.68
C GLY A 93 9.17 -8.55 12.54
N ASP A 94 9.60 -8.11 11.36
CA ASP A 94 9.99 -6.72 11.07
C ASP A 94 9.48 -6.27 9.68
N GLY A 95 8.21 -6.58 9.40
CA GLY A 95 7.61 -6.32 8.09
C GLY A 95 7.50 -4.84 7.76
N LEU A 96 7.96 -4.45 6.58
CA LEU A 96 7.89 -3.06 6.08
C LEU A 96 6.87 -2.93 4.95
N ILE A 97 5.97 -1.95 5.06
CA ILE A 97 5.06 -1.57 3.97
C ILE A 97 5.43 -0.17 3.49
N VAL A 98 5.75 -0.05 2.20
CA VAL A 98 5.92 1.22 1.49
C VAL A 98 4.75 1.37 0.52
N THR A 99 4.17 2.56 0.42
CA THR A 99 3.10 2.84 -0.54
C THR A 99 3.46 4.09 -1.33
N VAL A 100 3.62 3.92 -2.64
CA VAL A 100 3.96 5.01 -3.56
C VAL A 100 2.69 5.80 -3.86
N THR A 101 2.62 6.99 -3.26
CA THR A 101 1.50 7.92 -3.44
C THR A 101 1.88 9.00 -4.47
N SER A 102 1.53 10.26 -4.21
CA SER A 102 1.78 11.42 -5.07
C SER A 102 1.64 12.68 -4.22
N ILE A 103 2.13 13.82 -4.71
CA ILE A 103 1.74 15.14 -4.19
C ILE A 103 0.20 15.29 -4.17
N ALA A 104 -0.48 14.62 -5.12
CA ALA A 104 -1.94 14.53 -5.19
C ALA A 104 -2.61 13.81 -4.01
N ALA A 105 -1.83 13.20 -3.10
CA ALA A 105 -2.33 12.65 -1.84
C ALA A 105 -2.39 13.69 -0.71
N LEU A 106 -1.87 14.90 -0.96
CA LEU A 106 -1.78 16.02 -0.02
C LEU A 106 -2.43 17.28 -0.60
N GLU A 107 -2.32 17.47 -1.91
CA GLU A 107 -2.77 18.67 -2.62
C GLU A 107 -3.85 18.34 -3.66
N VAL A 108 -4.68 19.33 -3.98
CA VAL A 108 -5.67 19.26 -5.06
C VAL A 108 -5.28 20.21 -6.20
N TYR A 109 -5.71 19.90 -7.43
CA TYR A 109 -5.46 20.72 -8.60
C TYR A 109 -6.57 20.55 -9.65
N ASP A 110 -6.74 21.56 -10.50
CA ASP A 110 -7.76 21.57 -11.56
C ASP A 110 -7.53 20.44 -12.57
N GLY A 111 -8.62 19.78 -12.98
CA GLY A 111 -8.57 18.56 -13.79
C GLY A 111 -8.03 17.33 -13.05
N GLY A 112 -7.64 17.45 -11.78
CA GLY A 112 -7.09 16.36 -10.98
C GLY A 112 -8.10 15.59 -10.15
N ALA A 113 -9.37 16.00 -10.12
CA ALA A 113 -10.33 15.64 -9.07
C ALA A 113 -10.42 14.13 -8.78
N GLY A 114 -10.49 13.29 -9.82
CA GLY A 114 -10.56 11.84 -9.63
C GLY A 114 -9.27 11.23 -9.09
N TYR A 115 -8.12 11.74 -9.54
CA TYR A 115 -6.82 11.25 -9.10
C TYR A 115 -6.46 11.75 -7.70
N THR A 116 -6.71 13.02 -7.40
CA THR A 116 -6.46 13.59 -6.07
C THR A 116 -7.33 12.92 -5.03
N ALA A 117 -8.63 12.71 -5.32
CA ALA A 117 -9.51 11.94 -4.44
C ALA A 117 -8.99 10.52 -4.18
N ALA A 118 -8.61 9.78 -5.23
CA ALA A 118 -8.08 8.43 -5.09
C ALA A 118 -6.74 8.40 -4.31
N LYS A 119 -5.83 9.34 -4.55
CA LYS A 119 -4.53 9.40 -3.86
C LYS A 119 -4.65 9.87 -2.41
N HIS A 120 -5.57 10.77 -2.08
CA HIS A 120 -5.91 11.10 -0.69
C HIS A 120 -6.42 9.85 0.04
N ALA A 121 -7.34 9.09 -0.57
CA ALA A 121 -7.85 7.85 0.00
C ALA A 121 -6.75 6.80 0.19
N GLN A 122 -5.88 6.59 -0.82
CA GLN A 122 -4.74 5.68 -0.71
C GLN A 122 -3.75 6.10 0.39
N GLY A 123 -3.49 7.40 0.52
CA GLY A 123 -2.64 7.96 1.58
C GLY A 123 -3.25 7.74 2.98
N ALA A 124 -4.56 7.96 3.13
CA ALA A 124 -5.28 7.70 4.37
C ALA A 124 -5.29 6.21 4.75
N LEU A 125 -5.48 5.32 3.77
CA LEU A 125 -5.36 3.88 3.94
C LEU A 125 -3.99 3.51 4.51
N HIS A 126 -2.90 3.99 3.89
CA HIS A 126 -1.54 3.69 4.33
C HIS A 126 -1.28 4.19 5.77
N ARG A 127 -1.68 5.42 6.10
CA ARG A 127 -1.48 5.98 7.45
C ARG A 127 -2.24 5.20 8.52
N THR A 128 -3.41 4.64 8.18
CA THR A 128 -4.21 3.81 9.09
C THR A 128 -3.50 2.50 9.44
N LEU A 129 -2.70 1.92 8.53
CA LEU A 129 -1.97 0.66 8.78
C LEU A 129 -1.06 0.76 10.00
N ARG A 130 -0.42 1.91 10.23
CA ARG A 130 0.45 2.14 11.39
C ARG A 130 -0.27 1.92 12.72
N GLY A 131 -1.53 2.33 12.82
CA GLY A 131 -2.33 2.14 14.04
C GLY A 131 -2.90 0.73 14.20
N ALA A 132 -3.12 0.01 13.09
CA ALA A 132 -3.70 -1.33 13.09
C ALA A 132 -2.65 -2.44 13.24
N ALA A 133 -1.51 -2.36 12.55
CA ALA A 133 -0.43 -3.33 12.63
C ALA A 133 0.20 -3.40 14.04
N GLY A 134 0.29 -2.26 14.73
CA GLY A 134 0.74 -2.21 16.13
C GLY A 134 -0.18 -2.94 17.12
N LYS A 135 -1.43 -3.27 16.74
CA LYS A 135 -2.38 -4.03 17.57
C LYS A 135 -2.39 -5.53 17.28
N ALA A 136 -1.77 -5.96 16.17
CA ALA A 136 -1.76 -7.35 15.71
C ALA A 136 -0.48 -8.12 16.10
N GLY A 137 0.52 -7.45 16.68
CA GLY A 137 1.68 -8.11 17.28
C GLY A 137 1.29 -8.90 18.54
N PRO A 138 2.06 -9.93 18.94
CA PRO A 138 1.80 -10.66 20.18
C PRO A 138 1.75 -9.66 21.34
N ALA A 139 0.66 -9.71 22.10
CA ALA A 139 0.43 -8.86 23.25
C ALA A 139 1.53 -9.10 24.28
N HIS A 140 2.65 -8.38 24.16
CA HIS A 140 3.54 -8.18 25.29
C HIS A 140 2.72 -7.38 26.29
N ARG A 141 2.19 -8.09 27.29
CA ARG A 141 1.46 -7.50 28.41
C ARG A 141 2.39 -6.52 29.13
N ASP A 142 2.37 -5.27 28.70
CA ASP A 142 2.86 -4.17 29.51
C ASP A 142 1.64 -3.47 30.12
N ARG A 143 1.54 -3.61 31.44
CA ARG A 143 0.47 -2.98 32.23
C ARG A 143 0.62 -1.45 32.12
N PRO A 144 -0.47 -0.67 32.01
CA PRO A 144 -0.36 0.77 32.05
C PRO A 144 -0.01 1.21 33.47
N ARG A 145 1.18 1.79 33.68
CA ARG A 145 1.42 2.67 34.82
C ARG A 145 0.72 3.99 34.53
N ARG A 146 -0.42 4.22 35.18
CA ARG A 146 -1.00 5.56 35.33
C ARG A 146 -0.12 6.32 36.31
N GLY A 147 0.47 7.42 35.84
CA GLY A 147 1.14 8.43 36.65
C GLY A 147 1.15 9.71 35.82
N GLY A 148 0.53 10.76 36.34
CA GLY A 148 0.29 12.01 35.65
C GLY A 148 1.54 12.86 35.45
N ASP A 149 1.26 13.98 34.79
CA ASP A 149 2.01 15.23 34.78
C ASP A 149 3.30 15.28 33.95
N GLY A 150 3.21 16.10 32.89
CA GLY A 150 4.15 17.20 32.65
C GLY A 150 5.63 16.87 32.45
N VAL A 151 6.03 16.92 31.17
CA VAL A 151 7.39 17.24 30.67
C VAL A 151 8.47 16.20 30.99
N LEU A 152 9.30 15.84 30.00
CA LEU A 152 10.77 16.03 30.01
C LEU A 152 11.50 15.21 28.93
N ALA A 153 12.57 15.85 28.47
CA ALA A 153 13.58 15.39 27.52
C ALA A 153 14.45 14.24 28.08
N GLY A 154 15.27 13.61 27.20
CA GLY A 154 16.14 12.44 27.48
C GLY A 154 17.40 12.72 28.35
N PRO A 155 18.50 11.93 28.31
CA PRO A 155 18.73 10.59 27.73
C PRO A 155 19.38 9.53 28.68
N LEU A 156 19.35 8.28 28.20
CA LEU A 156 20.28 7.11 28.27
C LEU A 156 20.92 6.59 29.59
N ARG A 157 20.55 5.33 29.86
CA ARG A 157 21.34 4.13 30.27
C ARG A 157 22.21 4.18 31.55
N ARG A 158 22.01 3.13 32.37
CA ARG A 158 23.06 2.19 32.74
C ARG A 158 22.61 0.78 32.35
#